data_AF-A0A2A4UDY6-F1
#
_entry.id   AF-A0A2A4UDY6-F1
#
_cell.length_a   1.000
_cell.length_b   1.000
_cell.length_c   1.000
_cell.angle_alpha   90.00
_cell.angle_beta   90.00
_cell.angle_gamma   90.00
#
_symmetry.space_group_name_H-M   'P 1'
#
loop_
_entity.id
_entity.type
_entity.pdbx_description
1 polymer ?
#
loop_
_entity_poly.entity_id
_entity_poly.type
_entity_poly.pdbx_seq_one_letter_code
_entity_poly.pdbx_strand_id
1 'polypeptide(L)'
;MRNAAISSPRSSEKTEKFVVRLPKGMRENIAELANQHHRSMNSEIVSRLERSIALERLALHSESLSQPLNAREEKLAVESNGWANVSNDEIIRQLSILPLKQKQALLTVLFSINS
;
A
#
# COMPACT_ATOMS: atom_id res chain seq x y z
N MET A 1 -18.81 -8.44 -53.93
CA MET A 1 -18.84 -9.41 -52.80
C MET A 1 -18.04 -8.82 -51.64
N ARG A 2 -18.39 -9.13 -50.40
CA ARG A 2 -18.25 -8.31 -49.18
C ARG A 2 -16.79 -8.19 -48.69
N ASN A 3 -16.32 -6.98 -48.38
CA ASN A 3 -15.04 -6.75 -47.67
C ASN A 3 -15.20 -7.14 -46.19
N ALA A 4 -14.56 -8.24 -45.79
CA ALA A 4 -14.46 -8.65 -44.40
C ALA A 4 -13.44 -7.75 -43.68
N ALA A 5 -13.93 -6.75 -42.96
CA ALA A 5 -13.10 -5.98 -42.04
C ALA A 5 -12.63 -6.90 -40.90
N ILE A 6 -11.35 -7.25 -40.92
CA ILE A 6 -10.66 -7.89 -39.81
C ILE A 6 -10.57 -6.83 -38.71
N SER A 7 -11.55 -6.82 -37.79
CA SER A 7 -11.43 -6.05 -36.56
C SER A 7 -10.39 -6.73 -35.67
N SER A 8 -9.17 -6.20 -35.65
CA SER A 8 -8.18 -6.57 -34.66
C SER A 8 -8.76 -6.35 -33.25
N PRO A 9 -8.56 -7.28 -32.30
CA PRO A 9 -9.02 -7.08 -30.93
C PRO A 9 -8.28 -5.87 -30.38
N ARG A 10 -9.02 -4.78 -30.14
CA ARG A 10 -8.44 -3.56 -29.58
C ARG A 10 -8.02 -3.87 -28.15
N SER A 11 -6.87 -3.33 -27.75
CA SER A 11 -6.34 -3.31 -26.39
C SER A 11 -7.31 -2.79 -25.31
N SER A 12 -8.50 -2.32 -25.70
CA SER A 12 -9.62 -1.95 -24.82
C SER A 12 -10.27 -3.12 -24.07
N GLU A 13 -9.98 -4.38 -24.42
CA GLU A 13 -10.55 -5.53 -23.69
C GLU A 13 -10.09 -5.63 -22.22
N LYS A 14 -9.06 -4.86 -21.81
CA LYS A 14 -8.57 -4.81 -20.43
C LYS A 14 -8.94 -3.53 -19.66
N THR A 15 -9.69 -2.62 -20.24
CA THR A 15 -10.00 -1.32 -19.61
C THR A 15 -11.49 -1.11 -19.43
N GLU A 16 -11.91 -0.87 -18.18
CA GLU A 16 -13.28 -0.50 -17.85
C GLU A 16 -13.49 1.01 -18.05
N LYS A 17 -14.66 1.38 -18.60
CA LYS A 17 -15.01 2.77 -18.88
C LYS A 17 -16.07 3.26 -17.89
N PHE A 18 -15.77 4.36 -17.22
CA PHE A 18 -16.72 5.07 -16.35
C PHE A 18 -16.89 6.52 -16.81
N VAL A 19 -18.14 7.01 -16.86
CA VAL A 19 -18.44 8.40 -17.28
C VAL A 19 -18.70 9.26 -16.05
N VAL A 20 -17.85 10.26 -15.84
CA VAL A 20 -17.96 11.20 -14.71
C VAL A 20 -18.60 12.51 -15.18
N ARG A 21 -19.54 13.04 -14.38
CA ARG A 21 -20.05 14.41 -14.56
C ARG A 21 -19.23 15.36 -13.70
N LEU A 22 -18.52 16.29 -14.34
CA LEU A 22 -17.70 17.28 -13.66
C LEU A 22 -18.46 18.59 -13.49
N PRO A 23 -18.26 19.32 -12.37
CA PRO A 23 -18.74 20.69 -12.24
C PRO A 23 -18.06 21.62 -13.24
N LYS A 24 -18.69 22.77 -13.51
CA LYS A 24 -18.20 23.77 -14.48
C LYS A 24 -16.74 24.16 -14.17
N GLY A 25 -15.89 24.17 -15.19
CA GLY A 25 -14.47 24.57 -15.08
C GLY A 25 -13.52 23.46 -14.61
N MET A 26 -14.03 22.36 -14.02
CA MET A 26 -13.15 21.32 -13.49
C MET A 26 -12.44 20.53 -14.60
N ARG A 27 -13.04 20.38 -15.79
CA ARG A 27 -12.42 19.69 -16.92
C ARG A 27 -11.19 20.45 -17.41
N GLU A 28 -11.31 21.77 -17.53
CA GLU A 28 -10.22 22.66 -17.94
C GLU A 28 -9.06 22.60 -16.94
N ASN A 29 -9.35 22.67 -15.65
CA ASN A 29 -8.33 22.52 -14.59
C ASN A 29 -7.59 21.19 -14.68
N ILE A 30 -8.31 20.08 -14.94
CA ILE A 30 -7.69 18.76 -15.12
C ILE A 30 -6.80 18.74 -16.37
N ALA A 31 -7.23 19.38 -17.47
CA ALA A 31 -6.45 19.45 -18.69
C ALA A 31 -5.13 20.23 -18.49
N GLU A 32 -5.17 21.35 -17.79
CA GLU A 32 -3.98 22.13 -17.45
C GLU A 32 -2.99 21.32 -16.61
N LEU A 33 -3.48 20.64 -15.56
CA LEU A 33 -2.64 19.79 -14.72
C LEU A 33 -2.03 18.64 -15.51
N ALA A 34 -2.82 17.98 -16.37
CA ALA A 34 -2.31 16.90 -17.21
C ALA A 34 -1.20 17.39 -18.16
N ASN A 35 -1.35 18.58 -18.75
CA ASN A 35 -0.33 19.22 -19.59
C ASN A 35 0.95 19.53 -18.80
N GLN A 36 0.82 20.08 -17.59
CA GLN A 36 1.96 20.35 -16.70
C GLN A 36 2.71 19.08 -16.31
N HIS A 37 2.00 17.96 -16.14
CA HIS A 37 2.57 16.65 -15.81
C HIS A 37 2.94 15.81 -17.06
N HIS A 38 2.90 16.39 -18.26
CA HIS A 38 3.22 15.74 -19.53
C HIS A 38 2.48 14.41 -19.75
N ARG A 39 1.20 14.35 -19.37
CA ARG A 39 0.37 13.14 -19.50
C ARG A 39 -1.02 13.43 -20.04
N SER A 40 -1.71 12.38 -20.48
CA SER A 40 -3.10 12.52 -20.90
C SER A 40 -4.01 12.84 -19.70
N MET A 41 -5.15 13.49 -19.94
CA MET A 41 -6.16 13.72 -18.88
C MET A 41 -6.59 12.40 -18.21
N ASN A 42 -6.71 11.30 -18.97
CA ASN A 42 -7.05 10.00 -18.40
C ASN A 42 -5.96 9.52 -17.43
N SER A 43 -4.69 9.59 -17.84
CA SER A 43 -3.55 9.22 -16.99
C SER A 43 -3.45 10.10 -15.74
N GLU A 44 -3.80 11.38 -15.84
CA GLU A 44 -3.88 12.31 -14.70
C GLU A 44 -4.96 11.88 -13.71
N ILE A 45 -6.18 11.63 -14.20
CA ILE A 45 -7.32 11.20 -13.39
C ILE A 45 -7.00 9.88 -12.69
N VAL A 46 -6.52 8.88 -13.43
CA VAL A 46 -6.16 7.56 -12.88
C VAL A 46 -5.12 7.69 -11.78
N SER A 47 -4.04 8.43 -12.02
CA SER A 47 -2.98 8.62 -11.01
C SER A 47 -3.48 9.32 -9.75
N ARG A 48 -4.40 10.28 -9.86
CA ARG A 48 -5.03 10.91 -8.69
C ARG A 48 -5.93 9.96 -7.92
N LEU A 49 -6.72 9.14 -8.63
CA LEU A 49 -7.58 8.12 -8.01
C LEU A 49 -6.74 7.07 -7.28
N GLU A 50 -5.69 6.54 -7.92
CA GLU A 50 -4.77 5.57 -7.30
C GLU A 50 -4.15 6.11 -6.01
N ARG A 51 -3.65 7.35 -6.05
CA ARG A 51 -3.09 8.02 -4.87
C ARG A 51 -4.15 8.18 -3.77
N SER A 52 -5.35 8.64 -4.12
CA SER A 52 -6.43 8.84 -3.15
C SER A 52 -6.83 7.53 -2.47
N ILE A 53 -6.99 6.46 -3.25
CA ILE A 53 -7.33 5.12 -2.74
C ILE A 53 -6.20 4.57 -1.86
N ALA A 54 -4.94 4.75 -2.26
CA ALA A 54 -3.80 4.30 -1.45
C ALA A 54 -3.73 5.01 -0.10
N LEU A 55 -3.99 6.33 -0.07
CA LEU A 55 -4.04 7.12 1.15
C LEU A 55 -5.19 6.69 2.06
N GLU A 56 -6.40 6.49 1.50
CA GLU A 56 -7.56 6.00 2.26
C GLU A 56 -7.30 4.61 2.84
N ARG A 57 -6.71 3.69 2.06
CA ARG A 57 -6.32 2.37 2.57
C ARG A 57 -5.31 2.49 3.70
N LEU A 58 -4.30 3.34 3.58
CA LEU A 58 -3.32 3.54 4.65
C LEU A 58 -3.99 4.09 5.92
N ALA A 59 -4.91 5.04 5.77
CA ALA A 59 -5.67 5.60 6.89
C ALA A 59 -6.51 4.52 7.60
N LEU A 60 -7.24 3.68 6.86
CA LEU A 60 -8.01 2.57 7.45
C LEU A 60 -7.13 1.52 8.16
N HIS A 61 -5.93 1.26 7.64
CA HIS A 61 -4.99 0.35 8.32
C HIS A 61 -4.42 0.99 9.60
N SER A 62 -4.18 2.31 9.59
CA SER A 62 -3.81 3.03 10.82
C SER A 62 -4.96 3.09 11.83
N GLU A 63 -6.22 3.19 11.39
CA GLU A 63 -7.41 3.15 12.24
C GLU A 63 -7.70 1.77 12.82
N SER A 64 -7.43 0.71 12.06
CA SER A 64 -7.42 -0.67 12.57
C SER A 64 -6.37 -0.86 13.66
N LEU A 65 -5.21 -0.19 13.55
CA LEU A 65 -4.17 -0.12 14.58
C LEU A 65 -4.49 0.87 15.71
N SER A 66 -5.47 1.76 15.52
CA SER A 66 -5.92 2.74 16.52
C SER A 66 -7.36 2.55 16.97
N GLN A 67 -7.89 1.32 16.88
CA GLN A 67 -8.85 0.86 17.89
C GLN A 67 -8.26 1.23 19.26
N PRO A 68 -9.03 1.88 20.14
CA PRO A 68 -8.46 2.45 21.35
C PRO A 68 -7.75 1.34 22.11
N LEU A 69 -6.45 1.54 22.34
CA LEU A 69 -5.63 0.78 23.27
C LEU A 69 -6.24 0.78 24.70
N ASN A 70 -7.32 1.53 24.92
CA ASN A 70 -7.98 1.71 26.20
C ASN A 70 -8.98 0.59 26.58
N ALA A 71 -9.21 -0.43 25.74
CA ALA A 71 -10.00 -1.61 26.13
C ALA A 71 -9.16 -2.88 26.38
N ARG A 72 -7.84 -2.80 26.18
CA ARG A 72 -6.90 -3.92 26.35
C ARG A 72 -5.82 -3.67 27.41
N GLU A 73 -5.73 -2.46 27.93
CA GLU A 73 -4.79 -2.10 29.01
C GLU A 73 -5.18 -2.69 30.37
N GLU A 74 -6.46 -2.96 30.64
CA GLU A 74 -6.87 -3.50 31.94
C GLU A 74 -6.61 -5.02 32.09
N LYS A 75 -6.28 -5.72 31.00
CA LYS A 75 -5.94 -7.16 31.02
C LYS A 75 -4.52 -7.52 30.57
N LEU A 76 -3.74 -6.59 30.00
CA LEU A 76 -2.36 -6.85 29.53
C LEU A 76 -1.26 -6.14 30.30
N ALA A 77 -1.58 -5.32 31.30
CA ALA A 77 -0.57 -4.73 32.20
C ALA A 77 0.26 -5.79 32.98
N VAL A 78 -0.06 -7.08 32.85
CA VAL A 78 0.67 -8.20 33.45
C VAL A 78 1.82 -8.71 32.57
N GLU A 79 1.85 -8.45 31.24
CA GLU A 79 2.82 -9.14 30.35
C GLU A 79 3.92 -8.25 29.73
N SER A 80 3.83 -6.92 29.81
CA SER A 80 4.80 -6.01 29.15
C SER A 80 6.13 -5.80 29.89
N ASN A 81 6.37 -6.47 31.03
CA ASN A 81 7.67 -6.43 31.72
C ASN A 81 8.62 -7.58 31.29
N GLY A 82 8.20 -8.47 30.39
CA GLY A 82 8.94 -9.71 30.08
C GLY A 82 10.20 -9.57 29.22
N TRP A 83 10.39 -8.46 28.51
CA TRP A 83 11.50 -8.29 27.54
C TRP A 83 12.65 -7.44 28.08
N ALA A 84 12.47 -6.76 29.22
CA ALA A 84 13.47 -5.87 29.79
C ALA A 84 14.63 -6.61 30.51
N ASN A 85 14.52 -7.93 30.72
CA ASN A 85 15.48 -8.72 31.51
C ASN A 85 15.86 -10.07 30.86
N VAL A 86 15.79 -10.15 29.53
CA VAL A 86 16.07 -11.38 28.78
C VAL A 86 17.58 -11.58 28.67
N SER A 87 18.10 -12.68 29.22
CA SER A 87 19.52 -13.05 29.10
C SER A 87 19.90 -13.36 27.65
N ASN A 88 21.16 -13.10 27.28
CA ASN A 88 21.71 -13.44 25.96
C ASN A 88 21.50 -14.91 25.58
N ASP A 89 21.57 -15.82 26.55
CA ASP A 89 21.35 -17.25 26.31
C ASP A 89 19.91 -17.55 25.86
N GLU A 90 18.93 -16.83 26.39
CA GLU A 90 17.54 -16.97 25.98
C GLU A 90 17.31 -16.39 24.58
N ILE A 91 17.97 -15.27 24.26
CA ILE A 91 17.94 -14.71 22.90
C ILE A 91 18.50 -15.73 21.90
N ILE A 92 19.64 -16.36 22.22
CA ILE A 92 20.28 -17.38 21.37
C ILE A 92 19.36 -18.60 21.23
N ARG A 93 18.72 -19.05 22.30
CA ARG A 93 17.77 -20.17 22.28
C ARG A 93 16.60 -19.87 21.35
N GLN A 94 15.99 -18.69 21.47
CA GLN A 94 14.88 -18.27 20.61
C GLN A 94 15.32 -18.14 19.15
N LEU A 95 16.50 -17.55 18.89
CA LEU A 95 17.05 -17.49 17.55
C LEU A 95 17.31 -18.88 16.97
N SER A 96 17.75 -19.85 17.77
CA SER A 96 18.07 -21.20 17.31
C SER A 96 16.86 -21.95 16.76
N ILE A 97 15.66 -21.67 17.29
CA ILE A 97 14.38 -22.30 16.91
C ILE A 97 13.83 -21.74 15.60
N LEU A 98 14.31 -20.57 15.16
CA LEU A 98 13.81 -19.93 13.95
C LEU A 98 14.21 -20.68 12.65
N PRO A 99 13.30 -20.79 11.66
CA PRO A 99 13.60 -21.25 10.32
C PRO A 99 14.73 -20.44 9.66
N LEU A 100 15.54 -21.10 8.81
CA LEU A 100 16.71 -20.49 8.17
C LEU A 100 16.39 -19.19 7.41
N LYS A 101 15.25 -19.15 6.71
CA LYS A 101 14.78 -17.97 5.97
C LYS A 101 14.50 -16.77 6.89
N GLN A 102 14.01 -17.02 8.10
CA GLN A 102 13.74 -15.98 9.09
C GLN A 102 15.03 -15.48 9.75
N LYS A 103 15.97 -16.40 10.04
CA LYS A 103 17.33 -16.04 10.50
C LYS A 103 18.04 -15.13 9.49
N GLN A 104 17.98 -15.48 8.20
CA GLN A 104 18.58 -14.69 7.13
C GLN A 104 17.95 -13.31 7.01
N ALA A 105 16.62 -13.21 6.99
CA ALA A 105 15.92 -11.93 6.92
C ALA A 105 16.27 -11.03 8.12
N LEU A 106 16.33 -11.60 9.33
CA LEU A 106 16.66 -10.87 10.54
C LEU A 106 18.11 -10.36 10.51
N LEU A 107 19.06 -11.18 10.06
CA LEU A 107 20.44 -10.75 9.84
C LEU A 107 20.54 -9.64 8.78
N THR A 108 19.82 -9.75 7.66
CA THR A 108 19.80 -8.70 6.63
C THR A 108 19.34 -7.36 7.18
N VAL A 109 18.27 -7.36 8.00
CA VAL A 109 17.75 -6.15 8.63
C VAL A 109 18.77 -5.58 9.64
N LEU A 110 19.35 -6.42 10.50
CA LEU A 110 20.34 -5.96 11.49
C LEU A 110 21.62 -5.41 10.85
N PHE A 111 22.13 -6.03 9.78
CA PHE A 111 23.31 -5.53 9.06
C PHE A 111 23.02 -4.24 8.28
N SER A 112 21.79 -4.09 7.79
CA SER A 112 21.35 -2.86 7.11
C SER A 112 21.20 -1.66 8.04
N ILE A 113 21.04 -1.87 9.34
CA ILE A 113 20.89 -0.79 10.34
C ILE A 113 22.25 -0.30 10.84
N ASN A 114 23.30 -1.11 10.72
CA ASN A 114 24.65 -0.83 11.23
C ASN A 114 25.69 -0.52 10.13
N SER A 115 25.26 -0.24 8.90
CA SER A 115 26.10 0.24 7.78
C SER A 115 25.69 1.66 7.40
#